data_AF-A0A922WYH5-F1
#
_entry.id   AF-A0A922WYH5-F1
#
_cell.length_a   1.000
_cell.length_b   1.000
_cell.length_c   1.000
_cell.angle_alpha   90.00
_cell.angle_beta   90.00
_cell.angle_gamma   90.00
#
_symmetry.space_group_name_H-M   'P 1'
#
loop_
_entity.id
_entity.type
_entity.pdbx_description
1 polymer ?
#
loop_
_entity_poly.entity_id
_entity_poly.type
_entity_poly.pdbx_seq_one_letter_code
_entity_poly.pdbx_strand_id
1 'polypeptide(L)' 'MRATPDFDFHLGEAAEMIRDSTARFADEQIAPLAERTDREDRFPRELWEPMG' A
#
# COMPACT_ATOMS: atom_id res chain seq x y z
N MET A 1 -6.90 -11.86 -4.88
CA MET A 1 -6.50 -12.59 -3.65
C MET A 1 -5.17 -12.01 -3.22
N ARG A 2 -5.05 -11.43 -2.02
CA ARG A 2 -3.75 -10.95 -1.53
C ARG A 2 -2.79 -12.13 -1.47
N ALA A 3 -1.59 -11.96 -2.02
CA ALA A 3 -0.58 -13.01 -2.05
C ALA A 3 -0.01 -13.30 -0.65
N THR A 4 -0.14 -12.34 0.27
CA THR A 4 0.32 -12.47 1.65
C THR A 4 -0.75 -13.14 2.52
N PRO A 5 -0.43 -14.25 3.21
CA PRO A 5 -1.30 -14.81 4.24
C PRO A 5 -1.60 -13.79 5.33
N ASP A 6 -2.77 -13.91 5.94
CA ASP A 6 -3.09 -13.12 7.13
C ASP A 6 -2.33 -13.67 8.34
N PHE A 7 -1.66 -12.78 9.07
CA PHE A 7 -0.83 -13.12 10.23
C PHE A 7 -1.22 -12.26 11.43
N ASP A 8 -1.81 -12.90 12.44
CA ASP A 8 -2.16 -12.23 13.69
C ASP A 8 -1.02 -12.33 14.71
N PHE A 9 -0.36 -11.20 14.94
CA PHE A 9 0.72 -11.03 15.92
C PHE A 9 0.24 -10.40 17.23
N HIS A 10 -1.07 -10.21 17.43
CA HIS A 10 -1.67 -9.59 18.61
C HIS A 10 -1.13 -8.18 18.90
N LEU A 11 -0.92 -7.35 17.86
CA LEU A 11 -0.36 -5.99 17.99
C LEU A 11 -1.40 -4.94 18.45
N GLY A 12 -2.66 -5.33 18.55
CA GLY A 12 -3.76 -4.47 19.00
C GLY A 12 -4.44 -3.68 17.88
N GLU A 13 -5.60 -3.11 18.20
CA GLU A 13 -6.53 -2.50 17.24
C GLU A 13 -5.90 -1.34 16.44
N ALA A 14 -5.08 -0.50 17.07
CA ALA A 14 -4.45 0.63 16.38
C ALA A 14 -3.51 0.16 15.25
N ALA A 15 -2.77 -0.92 15.47
CA ALA A 15 -1.89 -1.49 14.46
C ALA A 15 -2.69 -2.10 13.31
N GLU A 16 -3.80 -2.78 13.61
CA GLU A 16 -4.68 -3.33 12.57
C GLU A 16 -5.34 -2.24 11.73
N MET A 17 -5.81 -1.15 12.34
CA MET A 17 -6.34 0.00 11.58
C MET A 17 -5.30 0.61 10.64
N ILE A 18 -4.04 0.74 11.09
CA ILE A 18 -2.95 1.23 10.24
C ILE A 18 -2.69 0.25 9.09
N ARG A 19 -2.63 -1.06 9.37
CA ARG A 19 -2.44 -2.10 8.36
C ARG A 19 -3.53 -2.03 7.29
N ASP A 20 -4.79 -1.96 7.71
CA ASP A 20 -5.93 -1.95 6.79
C ASP A 20 -5.94 -0.69 5.92
N SER A 21 -5.74 0.47 6.53
CA SER A 21 -5.70 1.75 5.83
C SER A 21 -4.57 1.80 4.79
N THR A 22 -3.35 1.41 5.19
CA THR A 22 -2.18 1.41 4.31
C THR A 22 -2.28 0.36 3.21
N ALA A 23 -2.81 -0.83 3.51
CA ALA A 23 -2.97 -1.89 2.51
C ALA A 23 -4.03 -1.52 1.46
N ARG A 24 -5.13 -0.86 1.86
CA ARG A 24 -6.11 -0.33 0.91
C ARG A 24 -5.49 0.74 0.01
N PHE A 25 -4.74 1.69 0.59
CA PHE A 25 -4.04 2.71 -0.19
C PHE A 25 -3.05 2.10 -1.20
N ALA A 26 -2.30 1.08 -0.78
CA ALA A 26 -1.37 0.38 -1.66
C ALA A 26 -2.10 -0.30 -2.83
N ASP A 27 -3.20 -1.00 -2.56
CA ASP A 27 -3.99 -1.70 -3.59
C ASP A 27 -4.66 -0.72 -4.57
N GLU A 28 -5.21 0.39 -4.07
CA GLU A 28 -6.00 1.33 -4.88
C GLU A 28 -5.14 2.38 -5.60
N GLN A 29 -4.07 2.88 -4.97
CA GLN A 29 -3.31 4.04 -5.45
C GLN A 29 -1.93 3.65 -5.97
N ILE A 30 -1.23 2.70 -5.33
CA ILE A 30 0.15 2.34 -5.68
C ILE A 30 0.19 1.25 -6.76
N ALA A 31 -0.55 0.16 -6.57
CA ALA A 31 -0.52 -1.00 -7.45
C ALA A 31 -0.80 -0.67 -8.94
N PRO A 32 -1.75 0.22 -9.29
CA PRO A 32 -1.98 0.60 -10.69
C PRO A 32 -0.80 1.33 -11.36
N LEU A 33 0.10 1.91 -10.57
CA LEU A 33 1.25 2.68 -11.08
C LEU A 33 2.53 1.84 -11.16
N ALA A 34 2.60 0.71 -10.43
CA ALA A 34 3.81 -0.05 -10.19
C ALA A 34 4.53 -0.48 -11.49
N GLU A 35 3.83 -1.09 -12.44
CA GLU A 35 4.41 -1.57 -13.71
C GLU A 35 4.98 -0.41 -14.54
N ARG A 36 4.26 0.70 -14.62
CA ARG A 36 4.72 1.88 -15.37
C ARG A 36 5.94 2.50 -14.71
N THR A 37 5.92 2.65 -13.39
CA THR A 37 7.02 3.20 -12.61
C THR A 37 8.31 2.41 -12.78
N ASP A 38 8.22 1.08 -12.77
CA ASP A 38 9.35 0.18 -13.03
C ASP A 38 9.88 0.33 -14.46
N ARG A 39 8.98 0.23 -15.46
CA ARG A 39 9.34 0.32 -16.88
C ARG A 39 9.97 1.65 -17.28
N GLU A 40 9.57 2.74 -16.64
CA GLU A 40 10.00 4.10 -16.97
C GLU A 40 11.12 4.63 -16.06
N ASP A 41 11.58 3.84 -15.07
CA ASP A 41 12.55 4.26 -14.04
C ASP A 41 12.17 5.60 -13.39
N ARG A 42 10.88 5.73 -13.05
CA ARG A 42 10.27 7.01 -12.62
C ARG A 42 9.57 6.87 -11.28
N PHE A 43 9.94 7.75 -10.34
CA PHE A 43 9.17 7.93 -9.11
C PHE A 43 7.81 8.64 -9.33
N PRO A 44 6.69 8.05 -8.84
CA PRO A 44 5.36 8.63 -8.94
C PRO A 44 5.11 9.72 -7.88
N ARG A 45 5.55 10.95 -8.16
CA ARG A 45 5.36 12.12 -7.28
C ARG A 45 3.90 12.41 -6.93
N GLU A 46 2.96 11.97 -7.77
CA GLU A 46 1.51 12.04 -7.56
C GLU A 46 1.04 11.31 -6.29
N LEU A 47 1.87 10.43 -5.70
CA LEU A 47 1.56 9.73 -4.46
C LEU A 47 1.85 10.56 -3.19
N TRP A 48 2.63 11.65 -3.26
CA TRP A 48 3.02 12.38 -2.05
C TRP A 48 1.85 13.01 -1.30
N GLU A 49 1.04 13.82 -1.98
CA GLU A 49 -0.11 14.49 -1.37
C GLU A 49 -1.14 13.51 -0.77
N PRO A 50 -1.54 12.42 -1.46
CA PRO A 50 -2.50 11.49 -0.87
C PRO A 50 -1.91 10.56 0.22
N MET A 51 -0.58 10.45 0.35
CA MET A 51 0.06 9.72 1.45
C MET A 51 0.04 10.50 2.78
N GLY A 52 -0.06 11.83 2.72
CA GLY A 52 0.02 12.72 3.88
C GLY A 52 1.39 13.38 4.03
#